data_AF-A0A0S7YYD4-F1
#
_entry.id   AF-A0A0S7YYD4-F1
#
_cell.length_a   1.000
_cell.length_b   1.000
_cell.length_c   1.000
_cell.angle_alpha   90.00
_cell.angle_beta   90.00
_cell.angle_gamma   90.00
#
_symmetry.space_group_name_H-M   'P 1'
#
loop_
_entity.id
_entity.type
_entity.pdbx_description
1 polymer ?
#
loop_
_entity_poly.entity_id
_entity_poly.type
_entity_poly.pdbx_seq_one_letter_code
_entity_poly.pdbx_strand_id
1 'polypeptide(L)' 'MNPAANTADNWLWGISPEGIGTIGMLLNIVVTYAISHMTAPPPEHIQELVDHIRVPRGAGAATHT' A
#
# COMPACT_ATOMS: atom_id res chain seq x y z
N MET A 1 25.41 14.91 -0.20
CA MET A 1 24.29 15.22 -1.09
C MET A 1 24.57 16.58 -1.72
N ASN A 2 24.69 16.66 -3.05
CA ASN A 2 24.97 17.91 -3.75
C ASN A 2 23.64 18.55 -4.21
N PRO A 3 23.18 19.66 -3.60
CA PRO A 3 21.92 20.32 -3.96
C PRO A 3 21.91 20.91 -5.39
N ALA A 4 23.07 21.03 -6.06
CA ALA A 4 23.15 21.48 -7.45
C ALA A 4 22.74 20.41 -8.49
N ALA A 5 22.47 19.16 -8.08
CA ALA A 5 22.07 18.08 -8.98
C ALA A 5 20.54 17.98 -9.17
N ASN A 6 19.73 18.80 -8.49
CA ASN A 6 18.28 18.89 -8.75
C ASN A 6 18.02 19.85 -9.93
N THR A 7 18.49 19.44 -11.10
CA THR A 7 18.28 20.14 -12.38
C THR A 7 17.58 19.16 -13.30
N ALA A 8 16.63 19.62 -14.13
CA ALA A 8 15.83 18.77 -15.01
C ALA A 8 16.68 17.86 -15.92
N ASP A 9 17.88 18.31 -16.27
CA ASP A 9 18.87 17.55 -17.07
C ASP A 9 19.38 16.27 -16.39
N ASN A 10 19.29 16.17 -15.06
CA ASN A 10 19.69 14.99 -14.28
C ASN A 10 18.50 14.12 -13.85
N TRP A 11 17.27 14.49 -14.21
CA TRP A 11 16.08 13.71 -13.89
C TRP A 11 15.96 12.50 -14.81
N LEU A 12 15.90 11.30 -14.23
CA LEU A 12 15.64 10.09 -14.99
C LEU A 12 14.23 10.18 -15.59
N TRP A 13 14.15 10.14 -16.93
CA TRP A 13 12.89 10.26 -17.68
C TRP A 13 12.12 11.57 -17.41
N GLY A 14 12.80 12.63 -16.96
CA GLY A 14 12.16 13.91 -16.62
C GLY A 14 11.34 13.88 -15.32
N ILE A 15 11.48 12.85 -14.49
CA ILE A 15 10.78 12.71 -13.22
C ILE A 15 11.67 13.26 -12.10
N SER A 16 11.20 14.30 -11.42
CA SER A 16 11.89 14.87 -10.25
C SER A 16 12.13 13.78 -9.19
N PRO A 17 13.25 13.82 -8.44
CA PRO A 17 13.50 12.91 -7.33
C PRO A 17 12.34 12.78 -6.32
N GLU A 18 11.54 13.83 -6.09
CA GLU A 18 10.36 13.74 -5.21
C GLU A 18 9.20 12.93 -5.83
N GLY A 19 9.10 12.91 -7.16
CA GLY A 19 8.00 12.27 -7.89
C GLY A 19 8.17 10.77 -8.12
N ILE A 20 9.37 10.21 -7.97
CA ILE A 20 9.64 8.78 -8.20
C ILE A 20 8.82 7.91 -7.22
N GLY A 21 8.60 8.39 -5.99
CA GLY A 21 7.79 7.69 -5.00
C GLY A 21 6.33 7.51 -5.42
N THR A 22 5.74 8.49 -6.12
CA THR A 22 4.34 8.39 -6.58
C THR A 22 4.20 7.37 -7.71
N ILE A 23 5.18 7.29 -8.61
CA ILE A 23 5.25 6.26 -9.64
C ILE A 23 5.34 4.86 -9.02
N GLY A 24 6.19 4.69 -8.00
CA GLY A 24 6.32 3.42 -7.27
C GLY A 24 5.02 3.03 -6.57
N MET A 25 4.32 3.99 -5.94
CA MET A 25 3.01 3.77 -5.32
C MET A 25 1.96 3.33 -6.35
N LEU A 26 1.87 4.03 -7.48
CA LEU A 26 0.91 3.69 -8.55
C LEU A 26 1.19 2.29 -9.10
N LEU A 27 2.45 1.96 -9.38
CA LEU A 27 2.85 0.64 -9.84
C LEU A 27 2.46 -0.44 -8.81
N ASN A 28 2.74 -0.22 -7.53
CA ASN A 28 2.41 -1.18 -6.47
C ASN A 28 0.89 -1.42 -6.36
N ILE A 29 0.09 -0.35 -6.40
CA ILE A 29 -1.37 -0.45 -6.37
C ILE A 29 -1.88 -1.24 -7.56
N VAL A 30 -1.42 -0.92 -8.78
CA VAL A 30 -1.84 -1.60 -10.00
C VAL A 30 -1.48 -3.09 -9.96
N VAL A 31 -0.24 -3.41 -9.60
CA VAL A 31 0.23 -4.80 -9.52
C VAL A 31 -0.51 -5.58 -8.45
N THR A 32 -0.66 -5.01 -7.25
CA THR A 32 -1.37 -5.67 -6.14
C THR A 32 -2.83 -5.92 -6.51
N TYR A 33 -3.52 -4.93 -7.06
CA TYR A 33 -4.91 -5.06 -7.48
C TYR A 33 -5.09 -6.11 -8.58
N ALA A 34 -4.21 -6.09 -9.60
CA ALA A 34 -4.24 -7.07 -10.68
C ALA A 34 -4.03 -8.50 -10.14
N ILE A 35 -3.02 -8.72 -9.29
CA ILE A 35 -2.75 -10.04 -8.71
C ILE A 35 -3.90 -10.48 -7.79
N SER A 36 -4.45 -9.59 -6.97
CA SER A 36 -5.58 -9.88 -6.09
C SER A 36 -6.82 -10.32 -6.87
N HIS A 37 -7.07 -9.76 -8.04
CA HIS A 37 -8.21 -10.15 -8.88
C HIS A 37 -7.94 -11.43 -9.70
N MET A 38 -6.68 -11.68 -10.08
CA MET A 38 -6.32 -12.87 -10.86
C MET A 38 -6.17 -14.13 -9.99
N THR A 39 -5.97 -13.98 -8.68
CA THR A 39 -5.76 -15.09 -7.75
C THR A 39 -7.08 -15.54 -7.12
N ALA A 40 -7.22 -16.84 -6.85
CA ALA A 40 -8.37 -17.36 -6.11
C ALA A 40 -8.50 -16.71 -4.72
N PRO A 41 -9.73 -16.47 -4.23
CA PRO A 41 -9.92 -15.92 -2.90
C PRO A 41 -9.33 -16.85 -1.83
N PRO A 42 -8.84 -16.32 -0.69
CA PRO A 42 -8.35 -17.14 0.41
C PRO A 42 -9.42 -18.16 0.88
N PRO A 43 -9.04 -19.37 1.33
CA PRO A 43 -9.99 -20.35 1.85
C PRO A 43 -10.84 -19.80 3.01
N GLU A 44 -12.08 -20.28 3.17
CA GLU A 44 -13.04 -19.77 4.16
C GLU A 44 -12.49 -19.77 5.59
N HIS A 45 -11.82 -20.83 6.03
CA HIS A 45 -11.24 -20.93 7.38
C HIS A 45 -10.16 -19.86 7.67
N ILE A 46 -9.47 -19.36 6.64
CA ILE A 46 -8.50 -18.26 6.76
C ILE A 46 -9.23 -16.92 6.88
N GLN A 47 -10.31 -16.72 6.12
CA GLN A 47 -11.13 -15.52 6.23
C GLN A 47 -11.76 -15.40 7.62
N GLU A 48 -12.31 -16.51 8.15
CA GLU A 48 -12.87 -16.57 9.50
C GLU A 48 -11.82 -16.30 10.59
N LEU A 49 -10.60 -16.85 10.43
CA LEU A 49 -9.48 -16.54 11.32
C LEU A 49 -9.13 -15.05 11.31
N VAL A 50 -9.07 -14.43 10.13
CA VAL A 50 -8.78 -13.00 9.99
C VAL A 50 -9.91 -12.17 10.60
N ASP A 51 -11.18 -12.52 10.41
CA ASP A 51 -12.31 -11.81 11.00
C ASP A 51 -12.28 -11.85 12.54
N HIS A 52 -11.93 -13.00 13.13
CA HIS A 52 -11.72 -13.13 14.57
C HIS A 52 -10.51 -12.32 15.10
N ILE A 53 -9.48 -12.10 14.28
CA ILE A 53 -8.35 -11.23 14.64
C ILE A 53 -8.70 -9.75 14.46
N ARG A 54 -9.45 -9.41 13.40
CA ARG A 54 -9.78 -8.04 12.98
C ARG A 54 -10.82 -7.40 13.88
N VAL A 55 -11.66 -8.21 14.54
CA VAL A 55 -12.49 -7.80 15.67
C VAL A 55 -11.77 -8.19 16.95
N PRO A 56 -10.88 -7.35 17.51
CA PRO A 56 -10.25 -7.70 18.78
C PRO A 56 -11.37 -7.84 19.82
N ARG A 57 -11.33 -8.92 20.59
CA ARG A 57 -12.16 -9.08 21.79
C ARG A 57 -11.94 -7.85 22.69
N GLY A 58 -12.83 -6.84 22.58
CA GLY A 58 -12.75 -5.60 23.36
C GLY A 58 -12.81 -4.27 22.59
N ALA A 59 -12.72 -4.21 21.25
CA ALA A 59 -12.81 -2.91 20.54
C ALA A 59 -14.23 -2.28 20.56
N GLY A 60 -15.25 -3.03 20.96
CA GLY A 60 -16.59 -2.51 21.25
C GLY A 60 -16.83 -2.12 22.72
N ALA A 61 -15.85 -2.30 23.61
CA ALA A 61 -16.01 -2.07 25.06
C ALA A 61 -15.55 -0.66 25.49
N ALA A 62 -15.61 0.33 24.60
CA ALA A 62 -15.59 1.73 25.00
C ALA A 62 -17.03 2.15 25.38
N THR A 63 -17.54 1.59 26.48
CA THR A 63 -18.65 2.21 27.20
C THR A 63 -18.11 3.47 27.87
N HIS A 64 -18.21 4.60 27.18
CA HIS A 64 -17.99 5.91 27.76
C HIS A 64 -19.21 6.24 28.63
N THR A 65 -19.05 6.13 29.95
CA THR A 65 -19.91 6.80 30.93
C THR A 65 -19.67 8.31 30.87
#